data_AF-A0A838P984-F1
#
_entry.id   AF-A0A838P984-F1
#
_cell.length_a   1.000
_cell.length_b   1.000
_cell.length_c   1.000
_cell.angle_alpha   90.00
_cell.angle_beta   90.00
_cell.angle_gamma   90.00
#
_symmetry.space_group_name_H-M   'P 1'
#
loop_
_entity.id
_entity.type
_entity.pdbx_description
1 polymer ?
#
loop_
_entity_poly.entity_id
_entity_poly.type
_entity_poly.pdbx_seq_one_letter_code
_entity_poly.pdbx_strand_id
1 'polypeptide(L)'
;MILNNNTVPENYSLYCPRRLMCLGLRGLRTVTVLVVLLGCVPDPLLAQKKAAAPARKLPSAEKVVDNYLKASGGKKRIAAIRDAAYDWVIRLKDQTMGAARTQMKAPGSVRTEMTFGNGQIISSANMRSAWVHGLDGHLRTLTGAEANAAKLKSLLEATRLVDYKKLNILARVVSLNDLAADPAYVVEFSTRNGARLRYWFSVNSKLLVRIEDEARRTITSLADYRVAEPTSNVLEPHQVSLATDSSGELSFVFQRVNYNTAIPDTAFDPPVAVESLDVAALLREVGRNQEVVEKRVSEYAFMQKETDREISGKGEIKKEATKIYEVFPVANRAPIMRLISENGVALSAERAAKESKRVEEEFLKVERDRDKNEQRVERRRAERQRRKHAKGEAEAGDDPELSQFLKICEFVSPRRERFRDRNAVVFDFRPRPGFRPGNREESLISKLVGVVWIDPIDKQVMRLEARLAESFKMAGGLLLSLRPGAGFVIEQTRMEEGVWLPRLAQVNLSVKVLLFGGGDVNRTLEWSDYKHFKGDVGEYTLEAPKAVEPEKKP
;
A
#
# COMPACT_ATOMS: atom_id res chain seq x y z
N MET A 1 30.25 -19.37 15.29
CA MET A 1 28.95 -19.56 15.96
C MET A 1 27.87 -19.29 14.91
N ILE A 2 27.22 -20.36 14.45
CA ILE A 2 26.42 -20.44 13.23
C ILE A 2 25.08 -19.72 13.46
N LEU A 3 24.80 -18.65 12.70
CA LEU A 3 23.58 -17.84 12.85
C LEU A 3 22.60 -18.12 11.71
N ASN A 4 21.34 -18.29 12.12
CA ASN A 4 20.19 -18.80 11.37
C ASN A 4 19.68 -17.79 10.31
N ASN A 5 19.45 -18.24 9.07
CA ASN A 5 19.05 -17.46 7.88
C ASN A 5 17.59 -16.94 7.84
N ASN A 6 16.87 -16.89 8.96
CA ASN A 6 15.42 -16.60 8.97
C ASN A 6 15.09 -15.24 9.60
N THR A 7 15.21 -14.14 8.83
CA THR A 7 14.63 -12.84 9.23
C THR A 7 14.05 -12.05 8.05
N VAL A 8 13.19 -12.70 7.27
CA VAL A 8 11.92 -12.10 6.79
C VAL A 8 10.95 -12.16 8.00
N PRO A 9 9.93 -11.29 8.19
CA PRO A 9 8.92 -11.53 9.24
C PRO A 9 8.56 -13.02 9.21
N GLU A 10 8.72 -13.73 10.34
CA GLU A 10 8.45 -15.17 10.40
C GLU A 10 7.17 -15.43 9.62
N ASN A 11 7.19 -16.24 8.56
CA ASN A 11 6.04 -16.40 7.65
C ASN A 11 4.73 -16.69 8.41
N TYR A 12 4.85 -17.25 9.63
CA TYR A 12 3.77 -17.37 10.61
C TYR A 12 2.95 -16.08 10.86
N SER A 13 3.57 -14.90 10.81
CA SER A 13 2.93 -13.61 11.09
C SER A 13 2.04 -13.12 9.95
N LEU A 14 2.17 -13.65 8.73
CA LEU A 14 1.31 -13.28 7.60
C LEU A 14 -0.06 -13.97 7.66
N TYR A 15 -0.15 -15.11 8.37
CA TYR A 15 -1.43 -15.77 8.71
C TYR A 15 -2.19 -15.07 9.85
N CYS A 16 -1.63 -13.99 10.41
CA CYS A 16 -2.25 -13.25 11.50
C CYS A 16 -2.01 -11.73 11.32
N PRO A 17 -2.94 -11.00 10.71
CA PRO A 17 -2.79 -9.56 10.47
C PRO A 17 -2.63 -8.76 11.75
N ARG A 18 -3.20 -9.22 12.88
CA ARG A 18 -2.98 -8.59 14.19
C ARG A 18 -1.54 -8.70 14.64
N ARG A 19 -0.95 -9.91 14.49
CA ARG A 19 0.49 -10.10 14.69
C ARG A 19 1.22 -9.13 13.78
N LEU A 20 0.92 -8.97 12.49
CA LEU A 20 1.62 -8.01 11.61
C LEU A 20 1.37 -6.52 11.93
N MET A 21 0.17 -6.15 12.41
CA MET A 21 -0.17 -4.84 12.97
C MET A 21 0.79 -4.48 14.13
N CYS A 22 1.37 -5.51 14.76
CA CYS A 22 2.26 -5.44 15.90
C CYS A 22 3.68 -6.03 15.66
N LEU A 23 3.95 -6.80 14.60
CA LEU A 23 5.18 -7.56 14.33
C LEU A 23 6.17 -6.76 13.49
N GLY A 24 5.75 -5.59 13.00
CA GLY A 24 6.70 -4.53 12.66
C GLY A 24 7.65 -4.18 13.82
N LEU A 25 7.41 -4.69 15.04
CA LEU A 25 8.03 -4.22 16.27
C LEU A 25 8.92 -5.25 17.00
N ARG A 26 8.67 -6.57 16.90
CA ARG A 26 9.59 -7.58 17.48
C ARG A 26 10.76 -7.97 16.57
N GLY A 27 10.58 -7.90 15.25
CA GLY A 27 11.66 -8.18 14.29
C GLY A 27 12.83 -7.19 14.37
N LEU A 28 12.60 -5.99 14.94
CA LEU A 28 13.62 -4.93 14.99
C LEU A 28 14.69 -5.12 16.07
N ARG A 29 14.50 -6.02 17.06
CA ARG A 29 15.56 -6.34 18.03
C ARG A 29 16.70 -7.16 17.41
N THR A 30 16.47 -7.80 16.27
CA THR A 30 17.43 -8.66 15.56
C THR A 30 17.90 -8.10 14.22
N VAL A 31 17.54 -6.85 13.88
CA VAL A 31 18.13 -6.14 12.72
C VAL A 31 19.49 -5.57 13.12
N THR A 32 20.43 -6.47 13.38
CA THR A 32 21.86 -6.17 13.45
C THR A 32 22.53 -7.22 12.58
N VAL A 33 23.03 -6.77 11.42
CA VAL A 33 23.76 -7.56 10.39
C VAL A 33 22.88 -8.37 9.42
N LEU A 34 22.30 -7.71 8.42
CA LEU A 34 21.97 -8.35 7.13
C LEU A 34 22.06 -7.32 5.98
N VAL A 35 23.26 -6.80 5.72
CA VAL A 35 23.58 -5.98 4.51
C VAL A 35 24.77 -6.56 3.74
N VAL A 36 25.28 -7.73 4.11
CA VAL A 36 26.35 -8.40 3.35
C VAL A 36 25.89 -9.83 3.07
N LEU A 37 25.93 -10.24 1.80
CA LEU A 37 25.55 -11.54 1.22
C LEU A 37 24.13 -11.71 0.62
N LEU A 38 23.69 -10.75 -0.19
CA LEU A 38 22.95 -11.08 -1.43
C LEU A 38 23.88 -10.83 -2.62
N GLY A 39 24.94 -11.63 -2.70
CA GLY A 39 25.76 -11.75 -3.89
C GLY A 39 25.02 -12.62 -4.91
N CYS A 40 24.13 -12.02 -5.71
CA CYS A 40 23.81 -12.61 -7.00
C CYS A 40 25.08 -12.49 -7.85
N VAL A 41 25.80 -13.58 -8.02
CA VAL A 41 26.79 -13.71 -9.09
C VAL A 41 26.01 -13.55 -10.41
N PRO A 42 26.38 -12.60 -11.28
CA PRO A 42 25.73 -12.48 -12.58
C PRO A 42 26.22 -13.60 -13.49
N ASP A 43 25.34 -14.49 -13.92
CA ASP A 43 25.57 -15.26 -15.14
C ASP A 43 25.44 -14.32 -16.35
N PRO A 44 26.44 -14.24 -17.24
CA PRO A 44 26.37 -13.40 -18.42
C PRO A 44 25.50 -14.08 -19.47
N LEU A 45 24.18 -13.84 -19.44
CA LEU A 45 23.34 -14.10 -20.60
C LEU A 45 23.59 -13.02 -21.66
N LEU A 46 24.22 -13.45 -22.76
CA LEU A 46 24.40 -12.68 -23.99
C LEU A 46 23.04 -12.26 -24.57
N ALA A 47 22.59 -11.06 -24.22
CA ALA A 47 21.49 -10.41 -24.91
C ALA A 47 21.98 -9.90 -26.27
N GLN A 48 21.49 -10.50 -27.36
CA GLN A 48 21.64 -9.95 -28.70
C GLN A 48 21.00 -8.56 -28.77
N LYS A 49 21.83 -7.52 -28.86
CA LYS A 49 21.40 -6.16 -29.16
C LYS A 49 20.96 -6.10 -30.63
N LYS A 50 19.64 -6.08 -30.88
CA LYS A 50 19.12 -5.49 -32.13
C LYS A 50 19.40 -3.98 -32.08
N ALA A 51 20.16 -3.49 -33.06
CA ALA A 51 20.43 -2.07 -33.22
C ALA A 51 19.12 -1.34 -33.55
N ALA A 52 18.65 -0.51 -32.62
CA ALA A 52 17.59 0.45 -32.87
C ALA A 52 18.19 1.74 -33.44
N ALA A 53 17.51 2.35 -34.40
CA ALA A 53 17.83 3.67 -34.95
C ALA A 53 18.01 4.72 -33.82
N PRO A 54 18.82 5.78 -34.03
CA PRO A 54 19.15 6.73 -32.98
C PRO A 54 17.89 7.44 -32.46
N ALA A 55 17.41 6.99 -31.30
CA ALA A 55 16.27 7.60 -30.64
C ALA A 55 16.62 9.05 -30.29
N ARG A 56 15.76 9.99 -30.70
CA ARG A 56 15.83 11.40 -30.28
C ARG A 56 15.94 11.43 -28.75
N LYS A 57 17.02 11.99 -28.23
CA LYS A 57 17.33 11.96 -26.79
C LYS A 57 16.24 12.72 -26.01
N LEU A 58 15.36 11.98 -25.33
CA LEU A 58 14.31 12.57 -24.49
C LEU A 58 14.92 13.31 -23.28
N PRO A 59 14.32 14.43 -22.82
CA PRO A 59 14.76 15.11 -21.60
C PRO A 59 14.53 14.25 -20.36
N SER A 60 15.16 14.62 -19.23
CA SER A 60 14.79 14.05 -17.94
C SER A 60 13.41 14.55 -17.50
N ALA A 61 12.68 13.75 -16.73
CA ALA A 61 11.39 14.17 -16.16
C ALA A 61 11.55 15.42 -15.29
N GLU A 62 12.65 15.53 -14.55
CA GLU A 62 13.00 16.72 -13.75
C GLU A 62 13.10 17.97 -14.62
N LYS A 63 13.77 17.91 -15.77
CA LYS A 63 13.85 19.05 -16.69
C LYS A 63 12.48 19.47 -17.22
N VAL A 64 11.61 18.50 -17.51
CA VAL A 64 10.23 18.79 -17.98
C VAL A 64 9.43 19.46 -16.86
N VAL A 65 9.47 18.92 -15.65
CA VAL A 65 8.77 19.48 -14.46
C VAL A 65 9.32 20.86 -14.10
N ASP A 66 10.64 21.08 -14.13
CA ASP A 66 11.24 22.39 -13.84
C ASP A 66 10.81 23.45 -14.86
N ASN A 67 10.71 23.08 -16.14
CA ASN A 67 10.18 23.98 -17.18
C ASN A 67 8.71 24.32 -16.91
N TYR A 68 7.90 23.33 -16.52
CA TYR A 68 6.51 23.54 -16.12
C TYR A 68 6.40 24.48 -14.92
N LEU A 69 7.18 24.23 -13.86
CA LEU A 69 7.21 25.07 -12.66
C LEU A 69 7.65 26.49 -12.99
N LYS A 70 8.62 26.67 -13.90
CA LYS A 70 9.04 27.99 -14.37
C LYS A 70 7.92 28.72 -15.12
N ALA A 71 7.22 28.02 -16.01
CA ALA A 71 6.13 28.60 -16.80
C ALA A 71 4.89 28.93 -15.95
N SER A 72 4.54 28.09 -14.97
CA SER A 72 3.32 28.22 -14.16
C SER A 72 3.40 29.24 -13.02
N GLY A 73 4.55 29.91 -12.82
CA GLY A 73 4.70 30.95 -11.80
C GLY A 73 6.01 30.89 -11.02
N GLY A 74 6.81 29.84 -11.19
CA GLY A 74 8.13 29.67 -10.57
C GLY A 74 8.09 28.81 -9.31
N LYS A 75 9.06 27.90 -9.19
CA LYS A 75 9.16 26.90 -8.09
C LYS A 75 9.00 27.51 -6.69
N LYS A 76 9.64 28.64 -6.40
CA LYS A 76 9.58 29.29 -5.06
C LYS A 76 8.16 29.73 -4.69
N ARG A 77 7.42 30.34 -5.62
CA ARG A 77 6.04 30.79 -5.39
C ARG A 77 5.11 29.59 -5.25
N ILE A 78 5.22 28.62 -6.14
CA ILE A 78 4.41 27.39 -6.10
C ILE A 78 4.63 26.64 -4.79
N ALA A 79 5.89 26.51 -4.33
CA ALA A 79 6.22 25.86 -3.06
C ALA A 79 5.69 26.61 -1.81
N ALA A 80 5.35 27.89 -1.92
CA ALA A 80 4.79 28.67 -0.83
C ALA A 80 3.28 28.45 -0.63
N ILE A 81 2.61 27.80 -1.59
CA ILE A 81 1.21 27.39 -1.48
C ILE A 81 1.16 26.08 -0.68
N ARG A 82 0.71 26.17 0.57
CA ARG A 82 0.58 25.05 1.51
C ARG A 82 -0.79 24.38 1.43
N ASP A 83 -1.81 25.17 1.16
CA ASP A 83 -3.16 24.70 0.87
C ASP A 83 -3.84 25.63 -0.15
N ALA A 84 -4.85 25.11 -0.85
CA ALA A 84 -5.62 25.84 -1.83
C ALA A 84 -7.08 25.35 -1.86
N ALA A 85 -8.02 26.26 -2.05
CA ALA A 85 -9.44 25.95 -2.26
C ALA A 85 -9.93 26.62 -3.54
N TYR A 86 -10.34 25.80 -4.50
CA TYR A 86 -10.85 26.19 -5.81
C TYR A 86 -12.36 26.05 -5.85
N ASP A 87 -13.04 27.02 -6.44
CA ASP A 87 -14.45 26.92 -6.77
C ASP A 87 -14.63 26.88 -8.29
N TRP A 88 -15.52 26.01 -8.76
CA TRP A 88 -15.75 25.72 -10.18
C TRP A 88 -17.25 25.70 -10.49
N VAL A 89 -17.61 26.04 -11.73
CA VAL A 89 -18.92 25.72 -12.32
C VAL A 89 -18.79 24.45 -13.14
N ILE A 90 -19.67 23.48 -12.93
CA ILE A 90 -19.71 22.23 -13.70
C ILE A 90 -20.62 22.42 -14.91
N ARG A 91 -20.13 22.08 -16.09
CA ARG A 91 -20.88 22.07 -17.35
C ARG A 91 -20.84 20.70 -18.02
N LEU A 92 -21.91 20.37 -18.74
CA LEU A 92 -22.00 19.23 -19.65
C LEU A 92 -22.65 19.73 -20.94
N LYS A 93 -21.96 19.58 -22.10
CA LYS A 93 -22.44 20.10 -23.40
C LYS A 93 -22.92 21.56 -23.30
N ASP A 94 -22.10 22.42 -22.70
CA ASP A 94 -22.35 23.85 -22.44
C ASP A 94 -23.50 24.22 -21.49
N GLN A 95 -24.24 23.24 -20.98
CA GLN A 95 -25.25 23.47 -19.95
C GLN A 95 -24.64 23.43 -18.56
N THR A 96 -25.02 24.37 -17.70
CA THR A 96 -24.59 24.37 -16.30
C THR A 96 -25.32 23.28 -15.52
N MET A 97 -24.55 22.35 -14.96
CA MET A 97 -25.05 21.20 -14.22
C MET A 97 -24.98 21.38 -12.70
N GLY A 98 -24.11 22.28 -12.24
CA GLY A 98 -23.86 22.47 -10.81
C GLY A 98 -22.56 23.20 -10.53
N ALA A 99 -22.02 23.00 -9.33
CA ALA A 99 -20.79 23.62 -8.86
C ALA A 99 -19.87 22.57 -8.23
N ALA A 100 -18.56 22.80 -8.27
CA ALA A 100 -17.60 21.98 -7.57
C ALA A 100 -16.68 22.82 -6.69
N ARG A 101 -16.19 22.21 -5.62
CA ARG A 101 -15.11 22.75 -4.79
C ARG A 101 -13.97 21.73 -4.71
N THR A 102 -12.75 22.17 -5.02
CA THR A 102 -11.55 21.34 -4.86
C THR A 102 -10.65 21.94 -3.81
N GLN A 103 -10.37 21.17 -2.77
CA GLN A 103 -9.45 21.52 -1.70
C GLN A 103 -8.19 20.68 -1.80
N MET A 104 -7.04 21.31 -1.62
CA MET A 104 -5.73 20.67 -1.65
C MET A 104 -4.91 21.12 -0.45
N LYS A 105 -4.15 20.21 0.14
CA LYS A 105 -3.21 20.50 1.22
C LYS A 105 -1.95 19.66 1.07
N ALA A 106 -0.81 20.34 0.99
CA ALA A 106 0.49 19.70 0.91
C ALA A 106 0.77 18.87 2.18
N PRO A 107 1.45 17.70 2.06
CA PRO A 107 2.07 17.20 0.84
C PRO A 107 1.16 16.34 -0.05
N GLY A 108 -0.05 15.98 0.36
CA GLY A 108 -0.79 14.96 -0.39
C GLY A 108 -2.20 14.71 0.09
N SER A 109 -2.96 15.76 0.39
CA SER A 109 -4.39 15.66 0.66
C SER A 109 -5.16 16.44 -0.39
N VAL A 110 -6.11 15.81 -1.07
CA VAL A 110 -6.98 16.43 -2.07
C VAL A 110 -8.40 15.95 -1.83
N ARG A 111 -9.37 16.88 -1.88
CA ARG A 111 -10.81 16.61 -1.81
C ARG A 111 -11.52 17.37 -2.91
N THR A 112 -12.42 16.71 -3.61
CA THR A 112 -13.30 17.32 -4.61
C THR A 112 -14.74 17.02 -4.26
N GLU A 113 -15.53 18.06 -4.07
CA GLU A 113 -16.97 18.01 -3.86
C GLU A 113 -17.67 18.54 -5.10
N MET A 114 -18.53 17.75 -5.71
CA MET A 114 -19.30 18.11 -6.90
C MET A 114 -20.77 18.08 -6.50
N THR A 115 -21.45 19.22 -6.59
CA THR A 115 -22.87 19.35 -6.26
C THR A 115 -23.66 19.56 -7.54
N PHE A 116 -24.65 18.70 -7.74
CA PHE A 116 -25.59 18.71 -8.85
C PHE A 116 -27.01 18.88 -8.32
N GLY A 117 -27.98 19.13 -9.20
CA GLY A 117 -29.39 19.21 -8.81
C GLY A 117 -29.95 17.91 -8.20
N ASN A 118 -29.35 16.75 -8.48
CA ASN A 118 -29.79 15.44 -8.02
C ASN A 118 -28.94 14.84 -6.88
N GLY A 119 -27.95 15.57 -6.35
CA GLY A 119 -27.11 15.07 -5.27
C GLY A 119 -25.66 15.53 -5.36
N GLN A 120 -24.79 14.83 -4.63
CA GLN A 120 -23.37 15.16 -4.54
C GLN A 120 -22.48 13.96 -4.84
N ILE A 121 -21.38 14.21 -5.53
CA ILE A 121 -20.24 13.30 -5.61
C ILE A 121 -19.12 13.93 -4.81
N ILE A 122 -18.61 13.21 -3.81
CA ILE A 122 -17.46 13.66 -3.03
C ILE A 122 -16.37 12.63 -3.17
N SER A 123 -15.15 13.07 -3.49
CA SER A 123 -13.99 12.20 -3.49
C SER A 123 -12.86 12.85 -2.71
N SER A 124 -12.07 12.04 -2.02
CA SER A 124 -10.89 12.52 -1.32
C SER A 124 -9.81 11.45 -1.35
N ALA A 125 -8.57 11.89 -1.40
CA ALA A 125 -7.40 11.05 -1.23
C ALA A 125 -6.38 11.77 -0.35
N ASN A 126 -5.85 11.03 0.61
CA ASN A 126 -4.77 11.48 1.49
C ASN A 126 -3.77 10.35 1.74
N MET A 127 -2.74 10.60 2.55
CA MET A 127 -1.74 9.58 2.90
C MET A 127 -2.30 8.38 3.69
N ARG A 128 -3.58 8.34 4.10
CA ARG A 128 -4.23 7.25 4.86
C ARG A 128 -5.18 6.45 3.97
N SER A 129 -6.10 7.13 3.29
CA SER A 129 -7.16 6.51 2.49
C SER A 129 -7.42 7.29 1.22
N ALA A 130 -8.12 6.64 0.29
CA ALA A 130 -8.81 7.29 -0.81
C ALA A 130 -10.24 6.76 -0.80
N TRP A 131 -11.23 7.63 -0.93
CA TRP A 131 -12.63 7.26 -0.82
C TRP A 131 -13.50 8.13 -1.73
N VAL A 132 -14.67 7.59 -2.07
CA VAL A 132 -15.68 8.25 -2.91
C VAL A 132 -17.05 8.06 -2.27
N HIS A 133 -17.81 9.14 -2.16
CA HIS A 133 -19.23 9.15 -1.89
C HIS A 133 -19.95 9.43 -3.22
N GLY A 134 -20.69 8.44 -3.72
CA GLY A 134 -21.36 8.51 -5.03
C GLY A 134 -22.71 9.24 -5.00
N LEU A 135 -23.30 9.44 -6.18
CA LEU A 135 -24.68 9.94 -6.32
C LEU A 135 -25.73 8.97 -5.77
N ASP A 136 -25.36 7.69 -5.61
CA ASP A 136 -26.14 6.66 -4.95
C ASP A 136 -26.19 6.81 -3.43
N GLY A 137 -25.46 7.79 -2.87
CA GLY A 137 -25.35 8.00 -1.43
C GLY A 137 -24.43 7.01 -0.72
N HIS A 138 -23.73 6.15 -1.47
CA HIS A 138 -22.83 5.15 -0.89
C HIS A 138 -21.40 5.69 -0.79
N LEU A 139 -20.83 5.56 0.41
CA LEU A 139 -19.41 5.80 0.67
C LEU A 139 -18.63 4.50 0.43
N ARG A 140 -17.60 4.59 -0.40
CA ARG A 140 -16.68 3.50 -0.72
C ARG A 140 -15.24 3.93 -0.50
N THR A 141 -14.52 3.20 0.33
CA THR A 141 -13.06 3.32 0.41
C THR A 141 -12.44 2.55 -0.74
N LEU A 142 -11.62 3.22 -1.54
CA LEU A 142 -10.87 2.62 -2.64
C LEU A 142 -9.77 1.70 -2.08
N THR A 143 -9.51 0.61 -2.79
CA THR A 143 -8.42 -0.33 -2.48
C THR A 143 -7.57 -0.64 -3.72
N GLY A 144 -6.41 -1.28 -3.54
CA GLY A 144 -5.59 -1.76 -4.66
C GLY A 144 -5.10 -0.66 -5.59
N ALA A 145 -5.16 -0.91 -6.91
CA ALA A 145 -4.64 -0.01 -7.94
C ALA A 145 -5.34 1.36 -7.93
N GLU A 146 -6.67 1.40 -7.78
CA GLU A 146 -7.44 2.65 -7.71
C GLU A 146 -6.98 3.53 -6.55
N ALA A 147 -6.83 2.94 -5.35
CA ALA A 147 -6.39 3.67 -4.16
C ALA A 147 -4.95 4.17 -4.31
N ASN A 148 -4.07 3.34 -4.86
CA ASN A 148 -2.67 3.69 -5.07
C ASN A 148 -2.53 4.83 -6.08
N ALA A 149 -3.29 4.81 -7.18
CA ALA A 149 -3.32 5.88 -8.17
C ALA A 149 -3.90 7.19 -7.60
N ALA A 150 -5.03 7.12 -6.87
CA ALA A 150 -5.61 8.28 -6.20
C ALA A 150 -4.64 8.94 -5.20
N LYS A 151 -3.94 8.14 -4.39
CA LYS A 151 -2.93 8.61 -3.45
C LYS A 151 -1.74 9.26 -4.17
N LEU A 152 -1.23 8.65 -5.24
CA LEU A 152 -0.18 9.25 -6.07
C LEU A 152 -0.64 10.59 -6.67
N LYS A 153 -1.86 10.65 -7.23
CA LYS A 153 -2.44 11.88 -7.79
C LYS A 153 -2.51 12.98 -6.73
N SER A 154 -2.99 12.65 -5.53
CA SER A 154 -3.09 13.61 -4.43
C SER A 154 -1.73 14.21 -4.03
N LEU A 155 -0.66 13.41 -4.01
CA LEU A 155 0.70 13.88 -3.75
C LEU A 155 1.19 14.84 -4.85
N LEU A 156 0.96 14.48 -6.12
CA LEU A 156 1.39 15.28 -7.27
C LEU A 156 0.63 16.61 -7.36
N GLU A 157 -0.69 16.60 -7.13
CA GLU A 157 -1.54 17.79 -7.17
C GLU A 157 -1.31 18.70 -5.97
N ALA A 158 -1.33 18.16 -4.74
CA ALA A 158 -1.20 18.97 -3.54
C ALA A 158 0.19 19.60 -3.37
N THR A 159 1.24 19.01 -3.96
CA THR A 159 2.56 19.63 -4.05
C THR A 159 2.77 20.41 -5.35
N ARG A 160 1.82 20.37 -6.29
CA ARG A 160 1.95 20.96 -7.62
C ARG A 160 3.26 20.53 -8.30
N LEU A 161 3.60 19.25 -8.17
CA LEU A 161 4.82 18.61 -8.65
C LEU A 161 6.14 19.11 -8.01
N VAL A 162 6.09 20.03 -7.04
CA VAL A 162 7.28 20.55 -6.37
C VAL A 162 7.95 19.44 -5.58
N ASP A 163 9.25 19.23 -5.85
CA ASP A 163 10.11 18.31 -5.11
C ASP A 163 9.54 16.88 -5.00
N TYR A 164 8.79 16.40 -6.00
CA TYR A 164 8.15 15.07 -5.99
C TYR A 164 9.10 13.93 -5.60
N LYS A 165 10.40 14.02 -5.94
CA LYS A 165 11.43 13.06 -5.54
C LYS A 165 11.61 12.94 -4.01
N LYS A 166 11.40 14.02 -3.25
CA LYS A 166 11.45 14.01 -1.76
C LYS A 166 10.32 13.18 -1.16
N LEU A 167 9.23 12.99 -1.91
CA LEU A 167 8.09 12.14 -1.56
C LEU A 167 8.28 10.69 -2.04
N ASN A 168 9.48 10.31 -2.48
CA ASN A 168 9.80 8.99 -3.02
C ASN A 168 8.98 8.63 -4.28
N ILE A 169 8.53 9.64 -5.03
CA ILE A 169 7.87 9.47 -6.33
C ILE A 169 8.95 9.37 -7.41
N LEU A 170 8.83 8.34 -8.25
CA LEU A 170 9.70 8.08 -9.38
C LEU A 170 9.09 8.74 -10.63
N ALA A 171 9.92 9.19 -11.56
CA ALA A 171 9.42 9.77 -12.81
C ALA A 171 10.37 9.53 -13.99
N ARG A 172 9.79 9.33 -15.18
CA ARG A 172 10.52 9.23 -16.45
C ARG A 172 9.70 9.80 -17.60
N VAL A 173 10.38 10.34 -18.62
CA VAL A 173 9.73 10.68 -19.90
C VAL A 173 9.65 9.39 -20.71
N VAL A 174 8.43 8.95 -21.02
CA VAL A 174 8.19 7.69 -21.75
C VAL A 174 8.10 7.90 -23.25
N SER A 175 7.62 9.06 -23.70
CA SER A 175 7.55 9.41 -25.11
C SER A 175 7.42 10.92 -25.33
N LEU A 176 7.64 11.35 -26.57
CA LEU A 176 7.15 12.61 -27.12
C LEU A 176 5.94 12.23 -27.99
N ASN A 177 4.77 12.80 -27.70
CA ASN A 177 3.55 12.54 -28.44
C ASN A 177 3.13 13.81 -29.19
N ASP A 178 2.87 13.67 -30.48
CA ASP A 178 2.31 14.74 -31.31
C ASP A 178 0.80 14.82 -31.06
N LEU A 179 0.41 15.41 -29.93
CA LEU A 179 -0.99 15.76 -29.67
C LEU A 179 -1.39 16.91 -30.60
N ALA A 180 -1.98 16.59 -31.76
CA ALA A 180 -2.38 17.58 -32.75
C ALA A 180 -1.22 18.55 -33.12
N ALA A 181 -1.47 19.86 -33.15
CA ALA A 181 -0.49 20.89 -33.48
C ALA A 181 0.42 21.33 -32.31
N ASP A 182 0.27 20.75 -31.11
CA ASP A 182 1.11 21.07 -29.93
C ASP A 182 1.73 19.79 -29.33
N PRO A 183 2.96 19.44 -29.74
CA PRO A 183 3.61 18.23 -29.25
C PRO A 183 3.80 18.29 -27.73
N ALA A 184 3.72 17.14 -27.05
CA ALA A 184 3.81 17.06 -25.60
C ALA A 184 4.72 15.93 -25.11
N TYR A 185 5.53 16.21 -24.10
CA TYR A 185 6.29 15.17 -23.39
C TYR A 185 5.35 14.40 -22.46
N VAL A 186 5.34 13.08 -22.61
CA VAL A 186 4.60 12.19 -21.72
C VAL A 186 5.52 11.79 -20.58
N VAL A 187 5.22 12.29 -19.38
CA VAL A 187 5.93 11.94 -18.15
C VAL A 187 5.10 10.92 -17.38
N GLU A 188 5.67 9.75 -17.15
CA GLU A 188 5.11 8.76 -16.22
C GLU A 188 5.64 9.05 -14.82
N PHE A 189 4.72 9.31 -13.89
CA PHE A 189 4.98 9.32 -12.46
C PHE A 189 4.57 7.97 -11.88
N SER A 190 5.36 7.44 -10.97
CA SER A 190 5.07 6.16 -10.33
C SER A 190 5.56 6.10 -8.89
N THR A 191 5.02 5.15 -8.14
CA THR A 191 5.60 4.76 -6.85
C THR A 191 5.95 3.27 -6.86
N ARG A 192 6.75 2.87 -5.88
CA ARG A 192 7.20 1.48 -5.75
C ARG A 192 6.09 0.50 -5.39
N ASN A 193 4.92 0.98 -4.96
CA ASN A 193 3.76 0.13 -4.69
C ASN A 193 2.91 -0.16 -5.94
N GLY A 194 3.37 0.25 -7.12
CA GLY A 194 2.71 -0.01 -8.40
C GLY A 194 1.79 1.12 -8.89
N ALA A 195 1.58 2.19 -8.12
CA ALA A 195 0.85 3.37 -8.61
C ALA A 195 1.54 3.96 -9.85
N ARG A 196 0.77 4.32 -10.88
CA ARG A 196 1.26 4.99 -12.09
C ARG A 196 0.25 6.02 -12.58
N LEU A 197 0.75 7.16 -13.06
CA LEU A 197 -0.02 8.19 -13.77
C LEU A 197 0.81 8.74 -14.92
N ARG A 198 0.16 9.14 -16.00
CA ARG A 198 0.84 9.83 -17.11
C ARG A 198 0.37 11.28 -17.21
N TYR A 199 1.32 12.18 -17.37
CA TYR A 199 1.12 13.62 -17.43
C TYR A 199 1.75 14.13 -18.73
N TRP A 200 1.00 14.89 -19.52
CA TRP A 200 1.46 15.46 -20.78
C TRP A 200 1.80 16.92 -20.58
N PHE A 201 3.05 17.27 -20.84
CA PHE A 201 3.52 18.64 -20.77
C PHE A 201 3.76 19.16 -22.18
N SER A 202 3.02 20.20 -22.58
CA SER A 202 3.17 20.86 -23.87
C SER A 202 4.62 21.28 -24.10
N VAL A 203 5.16 20.99 -25.28
CA VAL A 203 6.49 21.42 -25.67
C VAL A 203 6.51 22.92 -25.91
N ASN A 204 5.42 23.54 -26.39
CA ASN A 204 5.42 24.96 -26.68
C ASN A 204 5.21 25.80 -25.41
N SER A 205 4.11 25.57 -24.70
CA SER A 205 3.75 26.36 -23.51
C SER A 205 4.48 25.91 -22.23
N LYS A 206 5.03 24.69 -22.22
CA LYS A 206 5.56 23.99 -21.03
C LYS A 206 4.49 23.65 -19.97
N LEU A 207 3.22 23.92 -20.24
CA LEU A 207 2.13 23.70 -19.30
C LEU A 207 1.64 22.25 -19.36
N LEU A 208 1.09 21.77 -18.25
CA LEU A 208 0.42 20.48 -18.17
C LEU A 208 -0.90 20.57 -18.94
N VAL A 209 -1.14 19.67 -19.89
CA VAL A 209 -2.35 19.73 -20.74
C VAL A 209 -3.25 18.51 -20.59
N ARG A 210 -2.70 17.40 -20.09
CA ARG A 210 -3.46 16.16 -19.89
C ARG A 210 -2.89 15.33 -18.75
N ILE A 211 -3.77 14.66 -18.04
CA ILE A 211 -3.46 13.62 -17.04
C ILE A 211 -4.27 12.38 -17.40
N GLU A 212 -3.62 11.22 -17.37
CA GLU A 212 -4.27 9.93 -17.56
C GLU A 212 -4.02 9.05 -16.34
N ASP A 213 -5.12 8.54 -15.80
CA ASP A 213 -5.16 7.59 -14.71
C ASP A 213 -5.85 6.33 -15.21
N GLU A 214 -5.04 5.37 -15.63
CA GLU A 214 -5.51 4.08 -16.17
C GLU A 214 -6.24 3.26 -15.10
N ALA A 215 -5.77 3.29 -13.85
CA ALA A 215 -6.35 2.51 -12.77
C ALA A 215 -7.77 2.97 -12.43
N ARG A 216 -8.05 4.27 -12.49
CA ARG A 216 -9.39 4.85 -12.28
C ARG A 216 -10.14 5.14 -13.59
N ARG A 217 -9.53 4.83 -14.73
CA ARG A 217 -10.06 5.06 -16.09
C ARG A 217 -10.57 6.49 -16.29
N THR A 218 -9.70 7.45 -15.92
CA THR A 218 -10.01 8.88 -16.07
C THR A 218 -8.98 9.57 -16.94
N ILE A 219 -9.46 10.44 -17.82
CA ILE A 219 -8.64 11.41 -18.56
C ILE A 219 -9.06 12.81 -18.10
N THR A 220 -8.08 13.59 -17.67
CA THR A 220 -8.28 15.00 -17.31
C THR A 220 -7.53 15.87 -18.31
N SER A 221 -8.21 16.81 -18.96
CA SER A 221 -7.58 17.82 -19.83
C SER A 221 -7.56 19.17 -19.14
N LEU A 222 -6.49 19.95 -19.35
CA LEU A 222 -6.29 21.24 -18.71
C LEU A 222 -5.98 22.27 -19.80
N ALA A 223 -6.74 23.36 -19.81
CA ALA A 223 -6.66 24.38 -20.83
C ALA A 223 -6.86 25.78 -20.24
N ASP A 224 -6.66 26.78 -21.10
CA ASP A 224 -6.95 28.18 -20.79
C ASP A 224 -6.22 28.68 -19.52
N TYR A 225 -4.90 28.51 -19.51
CA TYR A 225 -4.08 28.93 -18.37
C TYR A 225 -4.01 30.45 -18.26
N ARG A 226 -4.42 30.99 -17.11
CA ARG A 226 -4.38 32.44 -16.83
C ARG A 226 -3.93 32.68 -15.40
N VAL A 227 -3.54 33.91 -15.11
CA VAL A 227 -3.22 34.33 -13.74
C VAL A 227 -4.53 34.40 -12.97
N ALA A 228 -4.67 33.56 -11.94
CA ALA A 228 -5.90 33.46 -11.15
C ALA A 228 -6.15 34.69 -10.25
N GLU A 229 -5.06 35.26 -9.72
CA GLU A 229 -5.08 36.45 -8.85
C GLU A 229 -3.88 37.33 -9.22
N PRO A 230 -4.03 38.64 -9.49
CA PRO A 230 -2.93 39.50 -9.94
C PRO A 230 -1.71 39.51 -9.00
N THR A 231 -1.96 39.30 -7.70
CA THR A 231 -0.93 39.29 -6.65
C THR A 231 -0.22 37.95 -6.52
N SER A 232 -0.81 36.84 -6.97
CA SER A 232 -0.20 35.50 -6.87
C SER A 232 0.83 35.27 -7.98
N ASN A 233 0.57 35.79 -9.18
CA ASN A 233 1.34 35.53 -10.40
C ASN A 233 1.59 34.02 -10.64
N VAL A 234 0.57 33.22 -10.33
CA VAL A 234 0.51 31.78 -10.59
C VAL A 234 -0.49 31.54 -11.70
N LEU A 235 -0.08 30.80 -12.73
CA LEU A 235 -0.98 30.37 -13.79
C LEU A 235 -1.78 29.16 -13.32
N GLU A 236 -3.10 29.27 -13.39
CA GLU A 236 -4.05 28.21 -13.10
C GLU A 236 -4.83 27.86 -14.38
N PRO A 237 -5.25 26.60 -14.57
CA PRO A 237 -6.14 26.24 -15.66
C PRO A 237 -7.53 26.82 -15.42
N HIS A 238 -8.05 27.64 -16.33
CA HIS A 238 -9.42 28.15 -16.22
C HIS A 238 -10.48 27.19 -16.77
N GLN A 239 -10.04 26.19 -17.53
CA GLN A 239 -10.88 25.11 -18.03
C GLN A 239 -10.22 23.75 -17.74
N VAL A 240 -10.94 22.91 -17.01
CA VAL A 240 -10.54 21.52 -16.77
C VAL A 240 -11.66 20.62 -17.27
N SER A 241 -11.35 19.59 -18.06
CA SER A 241 -12.34 18.59 -18.45
C SER A 241 -12.00 17.22 -17.86
N LEU A 242 -13.01 16.47 -17.46
CA LEU A 242 -12.89 15.12 -16.92
C LEU A 242 -13.75 14.18 -17.73
N ALA A 243 -13.10 13.25 -18.42
CA ALA A 243 -13.75 12.12 -19.05
C ALA A 243 -13.55 10.87 -18.20
N THR A 244 -14.62 10.08 -18.05
CA THR A 244 -14.61 8.75 -17.46
C THR A 244 -15.28 7.78 -18.42
N ASP A 245 -15.01 6.48 -18.33
CA ASP A 245 -15.67 5.47 -19.18
C ASP A 245 -17.20 5.51 -19.09
N SER A 246 -17.73 5.94 -17.94
CA SER A 246 -19.16 5.84 -17.60
C SER A 246 -19.94 7.15 -17.70
N SER A 247 -19.27 8.29 -17.85
CA SER A 247 -19.91 9.61 -17.91
C SER A 247 -19.50 10.35 -19.17
N GLY A 248 -20.40 11.19 -19.70
CA GLY A 248 -19.98 12.22 -20.64
C GLY A 248 -18.87 13.10 -20.06
N GLU A 249 -18.15 13.82 -20.92
CA GLU A 249 -17.09 14.73 -20.50
C GLU A 249 -17.68 15.90 -19.69
N LEU A 250 -17.32 15.97 -18.41
CA LEU A 250 -17.67 17.09 -17.55
C LEU A 250 -16.62 18.18 -17.68
N SER A 251 -17.05 19.42 -17.89
CA SER A 251 -16.18 20.60 -17.90
C SER A 251 -16.31 21.38 -16.60
N PHE A 252 -15.20 21.76 -16.02
CA PHE A 252 -15.08 22.56 -14.81
C PHE A 252 -14.52 23.93 -15.21
N VAL A 253 -15.35 24.96 -15.09
CA VAL A 253 -14.99 26.33 -15.40
C VAL A 253 -14.58 27.03 -14.11
N PHE A 254 -13.33 27.46 -14.06
CA PHE A 254 -12.75 28.13 -12.89
C PHE A 254 -13.55 29.38 -12.51
N GLN A 255 -13.77 29.57 -11.20
CA GLN A 255 -14.35 30.80 -10.66
C GLN A 255 -13.34 31.58 -9.83
N ARG A 256 -12.71 30.91 -8.86
CA ARG A 256 -11.72 31.52 -7.96
C ARG A 256 -10.86 30.48 -7.27
N VAL A 257 -9.77 30.94 -6.69
CA VAL A 257 -8.89 30.16 -5.81
C VAL A 257 -8.52 30.97 -4.58
N ASN A 258 -8.51 30.33 -3.41
CA ASN A 258 -7.97 30.89 -2.18
C ASN A 258 -6.76 30.06 -1.75
N TYR A 259 -5.62 30.69 -1.52
CA TYR A 259 -4.40 30.02 -1.05
C TYR A 259 -4.17 30.23 0.44
N ASN A 260 -3.55 29.25 1.10
CA ASN A 260 -3.04 29.36 2.47
C ASN A 260 -4.09 29.78 3.50
N THR A 261 -5.27 29.16 3.39
CA THR A 261 -6.44 29.34 4.25
C THR A 261 -6.43 28.46 5.50
N ALA A 262 -5.36 27.69 5.73
CA ALA A 262 -5.19 26.79 6.87
C ALA A 262 -6.26 25.69 6.94
N ILE A 263 -6.50 25.01 5.81
CA ILE A 263 -7.45 23.90 5.73
C ILE A 263 -7.09 22.81 6.75
N PRO A 264 -8.01 22.39 7.64
CA PRO A 264 -7.73 21.37 8.63
C PRO A 264 -7.60 19.98 8.00
N ASP A 265 -6.81 19.07 8.61
CA ASP A 265 -6.64 17.70 8.09
C ASP A 265 -7.96 16.92 8.06
N THR A 266 -8.88 17.26 8.97
CA THR A 266 -10.21 16.65 9.06
C THR A 266 -11.10 16.96 7.86
N ALA A 267 -10.81 18.01 7.09
CA ALA A 267 -11.54 18.29 5.85
C ALA A 267 -11.39 17.14 4.83
N PHE A 268 -10.32 16.37 4.90
CA PHE A 268 -10.02 15.27 3.97
C PHE A 268 -10.44 13.90 4.49
N ASP A 269 -10.91 13.83 5.74
CA ASP A 269 -11.38 12.59 6.35
C ASP A 269 -12.70 12.14 5.72
N PRO A 270 -12.97 10.82 5.64
CA PRO A 270 -14.27 10.31 5.24
C PRO A 270 -15.39 10.96 6.06
N PRO A 271 -16.59 11.18 5.49
CA PRO A 271 -17.73 11.67 6.26
C PRO A 271 -17.97 10.79 7.50
N VAL A 272 -18.30 11.41 8.62
CA VAL A 272 -18.61 10.69 9.87
C VAL A 272 -19.96 10.00 9.69
N ALA A 273 -20.02 8.70 10.01
CA ALA A 273 -21.27 7.97 9.99
C ALA A 273 -22.20 8.44 11.13
N VAL A 274 -23.51 8.40 10.90
CA VAL A 274 -24.52 8.72 11.93
C VAL A 274 -24.49 7.69 13.07
N GLU A 275 -24.14 6.44 12.77
CA GLU A 275 -23.98 5.37 13.75
C GLU A 275 -22.66 5.53 14.52
N SER A 276 -22.75 5.55 15.86
CA SER A 276 -21.58 5.46 16.72
C SER A 276 -21.08 4.02 16.80
N LEU A 277 -19.86 3.76 16.32
CA LEU A 277 -19.19 2.46 16.39
C LEU A 277 -18.06 2.49 17.41
N ASP A 278 -18.12 1.63 18.43
CA ASP A 278 -17.01 1.45 19.38
C ASP A 278 -15.90 0.57 18.77
N VAL A 279 -14.99 1.23 18.06
CA VAL A 279 -13.83 0.59 17.42
C VAL A 279 -12.90 -0.05 18.44
N ALA A 280 -12.77 0.53 19.64
CA ALA A 280 -11.89 -0.03 20.66
C ALA A 280 -12.44 -1.35 21.19
N ALA A 281 -13.73 -1.43 21.51
CA ALA A 281 -14.39 -2.68 21.90
C ALA A 281 -14.30 -3.73 20.78
N LEU A 282 -14.56 -3.34 19.52
CA LEU A 282 -14.48 -4.24 18.37
C LEU A 282 -13.06 -4.81 18.20
N LEU A 283 -12.01 -3.99 18.33
CA LEU A 283 -10.64 -4.47 18.24
C LEU A 283 -10.26 -5.42 19.38
N ARG A 284 -10.82 -5.24 20.58
CA ARG A 284 -10.66 -6.19 21.69
C ARG A 284 -11.34 -7.53 21.40
N GLU A 285 -12.53 -7.50 20.80
CA GLU A 285 -13.24 -8.70 20.35
C GLU A 285 -12.45 -9.46 19.29
N VAL A 286 -11.94 -8.74 18.28
CA VAL A 286 -11.03 -9.32 17.27
C VAL A 286 -9.84 -9.97 17.95
N GLY A 287 -9.27 -9.28 18.93
CA GLY A 287 -8.15 -9.78 19.70
C GLY A 287 -8.43 -11.07 20.46
N ARG A 288 -9.65 -11.25 20.97
CA ARG A 288 -10.08 -12.49 21.65
C ARG A 288 -10.34 -13.62 20.66
N ASN A 289 -10.98 -13.32 19.53
CA ASN A 289 -11.33 -14.35 18.54
C ASN A 289 -10.11 -14.90 17.78
N GLN A 290 -9.06 -14.10 17.60
CA GLN A 290 -7.85 -14.50 16.87
C GLN A 290 -7.20 -15.78 17.41
N GLU A 291 -7.16 -15.98 18.73
CA GLU A 291 -6.52 -17.16 19.34
C GLU A 291 -7.27 -18.46 19.03
N VAL A 292 -8.58 -18.38 18.77
CA VAL A 292 -9.41 -19.52 18.38
C VAL A 292 -9.19 -19.86 16.91
N VAL A 293 -9.12 -18.84 16.04
CA VAL A 293 -8.91 -19.03 14.59
C VAL A 293 -7.49 -19.50 14.28
N GLU A 294 -6.46 -19.01 15.01
CA GLU A 294 -5.04 -19.42 14.82
C GLU A 294 -4.83 -20.93 14.97
N LYS A 295 -5.62 -21.60 15.83
CA LYS A 295 -5.52 -23.05 16.04
C LYS A 295 -5.98 -23.87 14.85
N ARG A 296 -6.83 -23.28 13.99
CA ARG A 296 -7.47 -23.98 12.87
C ARG A 296 -6.77 -23.74 11.54
N VAL A 297 -5.77 -22.86 11.50
CA VAL A 297 -4.96 -22.62 10.28
C VAL A 297 -4.18 -23.88 9.88
N SER A 298 -3.78 -24.71 10.85
CA SER A 298 -3.12 -26.01 10.60
C SER A 298 -4.04 -27.09 10.07
N GLU A 299 -5.34 -26.83 9.92
CA GLU A 299 -6.29 -27.73 9.24
C GLU A 299 -6.26 -27.56 7.71
N TYR A 300 -5.42 -26.66 7.18
CA TYR A 300 -5.37 -26.36 5.75
C TYR A 300 -3.99 -26.52 5.15
N ALA A 301 -3.92 -26.88 3.87
CA ALA A 301 -2.77 -26.62 3.01
C ALA A 301 -3.22 -25.71 1.85
N PHE A 302 -2.29 -24.95 1.28
CA PHE A 302 -2.60 -24.02 0.21
C PHE A 302 -1.38 -23.67 -0.61
N MET A 303 -1.60 -23.07 -1.76
CA MET A 303 -0.55 -22.54 -2.61
C MET A 303 -0.20 -21.11 -2.20
N GLN A 304 1.08 -20.76 -2.26
CA GLN A 304 1.60 -19.42 -2.05
C GLN A 304 2.49 -19.04 -3.23
N LYS A 305 2.10 -17.99 -3.96
CA LYS A 305 2.92 -17.35 -4.98
C LYS A 305 3.63 -16.15 -4.38
N GLU A 306 4.95 -16.15 -4.43
CA GLU A 306 5.79 -15.01 -4.08
C GLU A 306 6.30 -14.33 -5.33
N THR A 307 6.13 -13.01 -5.45
CA THR A 307 6.73 -12.22 -6.52
C THR A 307 7.59 -11.11 -5.92
N ASP A 308 8.89 -11.20 -6.15
CA ASP A 308 9.88 -10.22 -5.75
C ASP A 308 10.29 -9.35 -6.93
N ARG A 309 10.35 -8.02 -6.74
CA ARG A 309 10.73 -7.08 -7.80
C ARG A 309 11.85 -6.15 -7.39
N GLU A 310 12.81 -5.97 -8.29
CA GLU A 310 13.77 -4.86 -8.22
C GLU A 310 13.27 -3.73 -9.13
N ILE A 311 12.93 -2.59 -8.55
CA ILE A 311 12.42 -1.42 -9.29
C ILE A 311 13.52 -0.35 -9.40
N SER A 312 13.82 0.11 -10.60
CA SER A 312 14.80 1.16 -10.86
C SER A 312 14.39 2.50 -10.25
N GLY A 313 15.32 3.46 -10.14
CA GLY A 313 14.98 4.84 -9.76
C GLY A 313 14.06 5.58 -10.74
N LYS A 314 13.78 4.98 -11.92
CA LYS A 314 12.85 5.49 -12.93
C LYS A 314 11.46 4.81 -12.88
N GLY A 315 11.24 3.87 -11.96
CA GLY A 315 9.98 3.13 -11.83
C GLY A 315 9.88 1.88 -12.71
N GLU A 316 10.97 1.50 -13.38
CA GLU A 316 11.02 0.32 -14.25
C GLU A 316 11.32 -0.93 -13.45
N ILE A 317 10.64 -2.03 -13.74
CA ILE A 317 10.99 -3.35 -13.18
C ILE A 317 12.28 -3.80 -13.89
N LYS A 318 13.38 -3.91 -13.14
CA LYS A 318 14.66 -4.41 -13.62
C LYS A 318 14.74 -5.93 -13.57
N LYS A 319 14.21 -6.49 -12.47
CA LYS A 319 14.17 -7.91 -12.21
C LYS A 319 12.85 -8.24 -11.56
N GLU A 320 12.29 -9.38 -11.94
CA GLU A 320 11.16 -10.00 -11.29
C GLU A 320 11.52 -11.47 -11.09
N ALA A 321 11.31 -11.97 -9.88
CA ALA A 321 11.46 -13.37 -9.55
C ALA A 321 10.15 -13.86 -8.96
N THR A 322 9.64 -14.98 -9.46
CA THR A 322 8.44 -15.62 -8.92
C THR A 322 8.77 -16.97 -8.36
N LYS A 323 8.24 -17.31 -7.19
CA LYS A 323 8.32 -18.66 -6.61
C LYS A 323 6.93 -19.11 -6.22
N ILE A 324 6.62 -20.37 -6.46
CA ILE A 324 5.36 -20.97 -6.03
C ILE A 324 5.67 -22.09 -5.05
N TYR A 325 5.01 -22.03 -3.90
CA TYR A 325 5.13 -22.99 -2.82
C TYR A 325 3.79 -23.64 -2.56
N GLU A 326 3.81 -24.92 -2.20
CA GLU A 326 2.74 -25.53 -1.41
C GLU A 326 3.08 -25.36 0.06
N VAL A 327 2.12 -24.91 0.84
CA VAL A 327 2.32 -24.47 2.22
C VAL A 327 1.51 -25.33 3.16
N PHE A 328 2.20 -25.79 4.20
CA PHE A 328 1.71 -26.63 5.28
C PHE A 328 1.88 -25.85 6.60
N PRO A 329 0.86 -25.09 7.03
CA PRO A 329 0.85 -24.45 8.33
C PRO A 329 1.01 -25.47 9.45
N VAL A 330 1.83 -25.12 10.43
CA VAL A 330 2.07 -25.95 11.60
C VAL A 330 1.79 -25.13 12.84
N ALA A 331 1.04 -25.70 13.79
CA ALA A 331 0.72 -25.03 15.03
C ALA A 331 1.98 -24.55 15.75
N ASN A 332 1.95 -23.31 16.25
CA ASN A 332 3.01 -22.72 17.09
C ASN A 332 4.41 -22.57 16.46
N ARG A 333 4.57 -22.70 15.13
CA ARG A 333 5.85 -22.52 14.43
C ARG A 333 5.67 -22.08 12.98
N ALA A 334 6.75 -21.69 12.31
CA ALA A 334 6.72 -21.38 10.89
C ALA A 334 6.18 -22.56 10.06
N PRO A 335 5.44 -22.28 8.96
CA PRO A 335 4.93 -23.33 8.08
C PRO A 335 6.07 -24.10 7.41
N ILE A 336 5.80 -25.35 7.06
CA ILE A 336 6.63 -26.09 6.11
C ILE A 336 6.20 -25.66 4.71
N MET A 337 7.15 -25.32 3.85
CA MET A 337 6.86 -24.82 2.49
C MET A 337 7.58 -25.70 1.48
N ARG A 338 6.87 -26.36 0.58
CA ARG A 338 7.44 -27.16 -0.51
C ARG A 338 7.52 -26.30 -1.78
N LEU A 339 8.72 -26.02 -2.27
CA LEU A 339 8.91 -25.27 -3.52
C LEU A 339 8.43 -26.12 -4.71
N ILE A 340 7.54 -25.56 -5.52
CA ILE A 340 6.93 -26.22 -6.68
C ILE A 340 7.51 -25.70 -7.99
N SER A 341 7.68 -24.38 -8.10
CA SER A 341 8.23 -23.75 -9.31
C SER A 341 8.97 -22.46 -9.02
N GLU A 342 9.92 -22.13 -9.90
CA GLU A 342 10.64 -20.86 -9.93
C GLU A 342 10.47 -20.24 -11.33
N ASN A 343 10.05 -18.97 -11.38
CA ASN A 343 9.85 -18.19 -12.60
C ASN A 343 8.94 -18.88 -13.64
N GLY A 344 7.89 -19.57 -13.16
CA GLY A 344 6.94 -20.30 -14.00
C GLY A 344 7.45 -21.66 -14.49
N VAL A 345 8.67 -22.06 -14.13
CA VAL A 345 9.26 -23.34 -14.51
C VAL A 345 9.24 -24.29 -13.31
N ALA A 346 8.67 -25.48 -13.49
CA ALA A 346 8.67 -26.53 -12.48
C ALA A 346 10.10 -26.96 -12.12
N LEU A 347 10.31 -27.43 -10.89
CA LEU A 347 11.61 -27.95 -10.48
C LEU A 347 12.01 -29.17 -11.34
N SER A 348 13.31 -29.30 -11.63
CA SER A 348 13.84 -30.54 -12.23
C SER A 348 13.58 -31.73 -11.30
N ALA A 349 13.50 -32.94 -11.85
CA ALA A 349 13.22 -34.16 -11.06
C ALA A 349 14.16 -34.32 -9.86
N GLU A 350 15.46 -34.06 -10.05
CA GLU A 350 16.47 -34.10 -8.99
C GLU A 350 16.19 -33.05 -7.89
N ARG A 351 15.91 -31.80 -8.26
CA ARG A 351 15.60 -30.73 -7.30
C ARG A 351 14.28 -31.00 -6.57
N ALA A 352 13.27 -31.50 -7.28
CA ALA A 352 11.99 -31.89 -6.71
C ALA A 352 12.16 -33.03 -5.69
N ALA A 353 12.95 -34.06 -6.01
CA ALA A 353 13.23 -35.16 -5.08
C ALA A 353 13.97 -34.68 -3.82
N LYS A 354 14.97 -33.79 -3.99
CA LYS A 354 15.68 -33.17 -2.86
C LYS A 354 14.75 -32.31 -1.99
N GLU A 355 13.85 -31.57 -2.62
CA GLU A 355 12.87 -30.73 -1.94
C GLU A 355 11.86 -31.58 -1.16
N SER A 356 11.34 -32.65 -1.75
CA SER A 356 10.46 -33.61 -1.05
C SER A 356 11.15 -34.22 0.17
N LYS A 357 12.42 -34.63 0.04
CA LYS A 357 13.19 -35.16 1.19
C LYS A 357 13.38 -34.10 2.29
N ARG A 358 13.65 -32.84 1.93
CA ARG A 358 13.76 -31.73 2.90
C ARG A 358 12.43 -31.54 3.65
N VAL A 359 11.31 -31.54 2.93
CA VAL A 359 9.97 -31.40 3.49
C VAL A 359 9.64 -32.54 4.44
N GLU A 360 9.91 -33.79 4.07
CA GLU A 360 9.74 -34.97 4.92
C GLU A 360 10.58 -34.87 6.20
N GLU A 361 11.86 -34.48 6.10
CA GLU A 361 12.72 -34.24 7.26
C GLU A 361 12.18 -33.11 8.17
N GLU A 362 11.53 -32.09 7.62
CA GLU A 362 10.89 -31.03 8.41
C GLU A 362 9.65 -31.52 9.14
N PHE A 363 8.83 -32.38 8.53
CA PHE A 363 7.69 -33.02 9.20
C PHE A 363 8.15 -33.91 10.35
N LEU A 364 9.18 -34.74 10.13
CA LEU A 364 9.77 -35.56 11.20
C LEU A 364 10.32 -34.71 12.36
N LYS A 365 10.88 -33.53 12.07
CA LYS A 365 11.30 -32.57 13.10
C LYS A 365 10.10 -31.94 13.82
N VAL A 366 8.99 -31.65 13.13
CA VAL A 366 7.76 -31.15 13.76
C VAL A 366 7.26 -32.15 14.79
N GLU A 367 7.13 -33.41 14.41
CA GLU A 367 6.64 -34.47 15.28
C GLU A 367 7.56 -34.67 16.49
N ARG A 368 8.87 -34.79 16.25
CA ARG A 368 9.88 -34.98 17.31
C ARG A 368 9.90 -33.84 18.34
N ASP A 369 9.73 -32.60 17.89
CA ASP A 369 9.81 -31.42 18.76
C ASP A 369 8.42 -30.91 19.20
N ARG A 370 7.35 -31.68 18.98
CA ARG A 370 5.96 -31.29 19.31
C ARG A 370 5.82 -30.91 20.77
N ASP A 371 6.12 -31.84 21.68
CA ASP A 371 5.98 -31.63 23.13
C ASP A 371 6.85 -30.47 23.63
N LYS A 372 8.08 -30.35 23.09
CA LYS A 372 8.99 -29.25 23.43
C LYS A 372 8.43 -27.89 22.99
N ASN A 373 7.82 -27.82 21.80
CA ASN A 373 7.20 -26.61 21.31
C ASN A 373 5.94 -26.26 22.11
N GLU A 374 5.11 -27.24 22.45
CA GLU A 374 3.93 -27.06 23.31
C GLU A 374 4.34 -26.55 24.70
N GLN A 375 5.34 -27.17 25.34
CA GLN A 375 5.89 -26.71 26.61
C GLN A 375 6.46 -25.29 26.53
N ARG A 376 7.16 -24.95 25.43
CA ARG A 376 7.70 -23.60 25.21
C ARG A 376 6.57 -22.56 25.07
N VAL A 377 5.48 -22.93 24.41
CA VAL A 377 4.29 -22.06 24.29
C VAL A 377 3.61 -21.88 25.64
N GLU A 378 3.40 -22.97 26.39
CA GLU A 378 2.79 -22.89 27.72
C GLU A 378 3.64 -22.07 28.69
N ARG A 379 4.96 -22.25 28.67
CA ARG A 379 5.88 -21.42 29.47
C ARG A 379 5.75 -19.94 29.10
N ARG A 380 5.66 -19.61 27.80
CA ARG A 380 5.46 -18.23 27.34
C ARG A 380 4.09 -17.68 27.74
N ARG A 381 3.03 -18.50 27.70
CA ARG A 381 1.68 -18.12 28.15
C ARG A 381 1.67 -17.83 29.65
N ALA A 382 2.25 -18.71 30.46
CA ALA A 382 2.38 -18.54 31.90
C ALA A 382 3.21 -17.27 32.24
N GLU A 383 4.32 -17.01 31.53
CA GLU A 383 5.09 -15.77 31.71
C GLU A 383 4.27 -14.53 31.35
N ARG A 384 3.49 -14.57 30.27
CA ARG A 384 2.58 -13.48 29.86
C ARG A 384 1.49 -13.25 30.92
N GLN A 385 0.89 -14.31 31.46
CA GLN A 385 -0.12 -14.22 32.52
C GLN A 385 0.47 -13.65 33.82
N ARG A 386 1.65 -14.11 34.24
CA ARG A 386 2.36 -13.54 35.41
C ARG A 386 2.65 -12.05 35.23
N ARG A 387 3.09 -11.63 34.03
CA ARG A 387 3.29 -10.22 33.70
C ARG A 387 2.00 -9.40 33.71
N LYS A 388 0.87 -10.00 33.32
CA LYS A 388 -0.46 -9.37 33.42
C LYS A 388 -0.88 -9.17 34.88
N HIS A 389 -0.78 -10.20 35.72
CA HIS A 389 -1.11 -10.10 37.14
C HIS A 389 -0.24 -9.08 37.90
N ALA A 390 1.05 -8.99 37.57
CA ALA A 390 1.97 -8.03 38.20
C ALA A 390 1.69 -6.55 37.84
N LYS A 391 0.90 -6.26 36.80
CA LYS A 391 0.57 -4.90 36.36
C LYS A 391 -0.82 -4.39 36.81
N GLY A 392 -1.59 -5.21 37.52
CA GLY A 392 -2.92 -4.85 38.04
C GLY A 392 -4.07 -5.05 37.04
N GLU A 393 -5.26 -5.40 37.56
CA GLU A 393 -6.44 -5.82 36.77
C GLU A 393 -7.04 -4.71 35.88
N ALA A 394 -6.81 -3.44 36.20
CA ALA A 394 -7.31 -2.31 35.41
C ALA A 394 -6.64 -2.17 34.01
N GLU A 395 -5.47 -2.79 33.80
CA GLU A 395 -4.80 -2.91 32.49
C GLU A 395 -4.85 -4.34 31.91
N ALA A 396 -5.49 -5.30 32.61
CA ALA A 396 -5.32 -6.74 32.34
C ALA A 396 -6.23 -7.32 31.24
N GLY A 397 -7.25 -6.57 30.81
CA GLY A 397 -8.22 -7.03 29.80
C GLY A 397 -7.68 -7.05 28.37
N ASP A 398 -6.65 -6.26 28.07
CA ASP A 398 -6.22 -6.01 26.69
C ASP A 398 -4.89 -6.72 26.36
N ASP A 399 -4.73 -7.09 25.09
CA ASP A 399 -3.43 -7.48 24.56
C ASP A 399 -2.48 -6.27 24.62
N PRO A 400 -1.28 -6.39 25.21
CA PRO A 400 -0.34 -5.27 25.32
C PRO A 400 -0.07 -4.54 24.01
N GLU A 401 -0.03 -5.27 22.89
CA GLU A 401 0.26 -4.69 21.56
C GLU A 401 -0.95 -3.89 21.03
N LEU A 402 -2.17 -4.40 21.22
CA LEU A 402 -3.40 -3.66 20.91
C LEU A 402 -3.56 -2.44 21.83
N SER A 403 -3.25 -2.57 23.12
CA SER A 403 -3.33 -1.48 24.10
C SER A 403 -2.44 -0.32 23.70
N GLN A 404 -1.22 -0.63 23.25
CA GLN A 404 -0.28 0.37 22.77
C GLN A 404 -0.77 1.06 21.49
N PHE A 405 -1.34 0.30 20.55
CA PHE A 405 -1.95 0.89 19.35
C PHE A 405 -3.14 1.80 19.69
N LEU A 406 -4.04 1.37 20.59
CA LEU A 406 -5.20 2.16 21.07
C LEU A 406 -4.77 3.45 21.80
N LYS A 407 -3.64 3.39 22.53
CA LYS A 407 -3.03 4.53 23.22
C LYS A 407 -2.46 5.55 22.22
N ILE A 408 -1.74 5.08 21.19
CA ILE A 408 -0.99 5.94 20.27
C ILE A 408 -1.88 6.52 19.18
N CYS A 409 -2.85 5.75 18.69
CA CYS A 409 -3.66 6.10 17.53
C CYS A 409 -5.06 6.57 17.92
N GLU A 410 -5.59 7.49 17.12
CA GLU A 410 -7.03 7.75 17.03
C GLU A 410 -7.62 7.04 15.81
N PHE A 411 -8.93 6.75 15.90
CA PHE A 411 -9.71 6.14 14.82
C PHE A 411 -10.60 7.19 14.18
N VAL A 412 -10.51 7.26 12.86
CA VAL A 412 -11.11 8.32 12.06
C VAL A 412 -12.23 7.72 11.23
N SER A 413 -13.40 8.36 11.33
CA SER A 413 -14.62 8.05 10.60
C SER A 413 -14.96 6.55 10.54
N PRO A 414 -15.15 5.88 11.69
CA PRO A 414 -15.69 4.52 11.69
C PRO A 414 -17.02 4.46 10.93
N ARG A 415 -17.15 3.47 10.04
CA ARG A 415 -18.26 3.38 9.09
C ARG A 415 -18.50 1.93 8.69
N ARG A 416 -19.71 1.66 8.20
CA ARG A 416 -20.02 0.39 7.55
C ARG A 416 -19.84 0.54 6.04
N GLU A 417 -19.11 -0.38 5.45
CA GLU A 417 -18.99 -0.50 3.99
C GLU A 417 -19.15 -1.95 3.57
N ARG A 418 -19.39 -2.16 2.27
CA ARG A 418 -19.29 -3.48 1.68
C ARG A 418 -17.87 -3.69 1.16
N PHE A 419 -17.16 -4.67 1.72
CA PHE A 419 -15.83 -5.06 1.26
C PHE A 419 -15.93 -6.44 0.60
N ARG A 420 -15.74 -6.45 -0.72
CA ARG A 420 -16.10 -7.59 -1.58
C ARG A 420 -17.58 -7.93 -1.41
N ASP A 421 -17.92 -9.15 -1.04
CA ASP A 421 -19.28 -9.66 -0.90
C ASP A 421 -19.84 -9.53 0.53
N ARG A 422 -19.05 -9.04 1.50
CA ARG A 422 -19.38 -9.02 2.93
C ARG A 422 -19.41 -7.60 3.51
N ASN A 423 -20.20 -7.44 4.58
CA ASN A 423 -20.23 -6.20 5.37
C ASN A 423 -18.95 -6.08 6.20
N ALA A 424 -18.39 -4.88 6.26
CA ALA A 424 -17.20 -4.56 7.02
C ALA A 424 -17.43 -3.29 7.86
N VAL A 425 -16.86 -3.27 9.06
CA VAL A 425 -16.57 -2.03 9.78
C VAL A 425 -15.22 -1.52 9.30
N VAL A 426 -15.21 -0.31 8.74
CA VAL A 426 -14.04 0.35 8.18
C VAL A 426 -13.71 1.57 9.02
N PHE A 427 -12.44 1.79 9.29
CA PHE A 427 -11.98 3.03 9.90
C PHE A 427 -10.55 3.32 9.47
N ASP A 428 -10.26 4.61 9.40
CA ASP A 428 -8.90 5.10 9.20
C ASP A 428 -8.22 5.18 10.58
N PHE A 429 -6.89 5.11 10.62
CA PHE A 429 -6.14 5.39 11.84
C PHE A 429 -4.97 6.34 11.58
N ARG A 430 -4.66 7.13 12.60
CA ARG A 430 -3.50 8.02 12.64
C ARG A 430 -3.02 8.25 14.06
N PRO A 431 -1.77 8.68 14.28
CA PRO A 431 -1.29 9.03 15.60
C PRO A 431 -2.14 10.14 16.21
N ARG A 432 -2.43 10.06 17.51
CA ARG A 432 -3.11 11.12 18.24
C ARG A 432 -2.28 12.41 18.17
N PRO A 433 -2.92 13.58 17.95
CA PRO A 433 -2.23 14.85 17.97
C PRO A 433 -1.44 15.05 19.28
N GLY A 434 -0.18 15.45 19.17
CA GLY A 434 0.67 15.72 20.34
C GLY A 434 1.21 14.49 21.07
N PHE A 435 0.93 13.26 20.60
CA PHE A 435 1.51 12.06 21.18
C PHE A 435 3.04 12.08 21.08
N ARG A 436 3.73 11.85 22.21
CA ARG A 436 5.19 11.80 22.27
C ARG A 436 5.66 10.36 22.55
N PRO A 437 6.37 9.71 21.62
CA PRO A 437 6.82 8.35 21.81
C PRO A 437 7.93 8.28 22.86
N GLY A 438 7.79 7.40 23.85
CA GLY A 438 8.77 7.14 24.90
C GLY A 438 9.78 6.04 24.55
N ASN A 439 9.52 5.26 23.49
CA ASN A 439 10.42 4.20 23.03
C ASN A 439 10.39 4.05 21.48
N ARG A 440 11.28 3.22 20.94
CA ARG A 440 11.42 3.02 19.48
C ARG A 440 10.16 2.45 18.82
N GLU A 441 9.44 1.60 19.54
CA GLU A 441 8.21 0.97 19.06
C GLU A 441 7.07 1.99 18.99
N GLU A 442 6.87 2.76 20.06
CA GLU A 442 5.93 3.90 20.03
C GLU A 442 6.30 4.89 18.92
N SER A 443 7.60 5.13 18.69
CA SER A 443 8.07 6.02 17.61
C SER A 443 7.83 5.48 16.20
N LEU A 444 7.73 4.18 16.02
CA LEU A 444 7.36 3.60 14.72
C LEU A 444 5.85 3.73 14.53
N ILE A 445 5.06 3.31 15.53
CA ILE A 445 3.59 3.38 15.48
C ILE A 445 3.12 4.83 15.29
N SER A 446 3.75 5.79 15.96
CA SER A 446 3.43 7.22 15.84
C SER A 446 3.77 7.82 14.46
N LYS A 447 4.24 7.03 13.51
CA LYS A 447 4.48 7.43 12.11
C LYS A 447 3.65 6.62 11.12
N LEU A 448 2.90 5.63 11.60
CA LEU A 448 2.03 4.81 10.78
C LEU A 448 0.66 5.47 10.63
N VAL A 449 0.14 5.39 9.42
CA VAL A 449 -1.23 5.74 9.09
C VAL A 449 -1.82 4.67 8.18
N GLY A 450 -3.14 4.54 8.16
CA GLY A 450 -3.75 3.49 7.37
C GLY A 450 -5.25 3.35 7.53
N VAL A 451 -5.75 2.20 7.07
CA VAL A 451 -7.17 1.83 7.08
C VAL A 451 -7.29 0.36 7.45
N VAL A 452 -8.32 0.04 8.23
CA VAL A 452 -8.64 -1.32 8.67
C VAL A 452 -10.06 -1.66 8.26
N TRP A 453 -10.28 -2.88 7.80
CA TRP A 453 -11.59 -3.48 7.55
C TRP A 453 -11.76 -4.68 8.47
N ILE A 454 -12.82 -4.70 9.26
CA ILE A 454 -13.15 -5.76 10.20
C ILE A 454 -14.49 -6.38 9.82
N ASP A 455 -14.55 -7.70 9.73
CA ASP A 455 -15.82 -8.43 9.64
C ASP A 455 -16.52 -8.32 11.00
N PRO A 456 -17.70 -7.69 11.09
CA PRO A 456 -18.36 -7.43 12.36
C PRO A 456 -19.01 -8.67 12.97
N ILE A 457 -19.21 -9.75 12.19
CA ILE A 457 -19.82 -11.01 12.62
C ILE A 457 -18.73 -11.90 13.20
N ASP A 458 -17.71 -12.22 12.39
CA ASP A 458 -16.63 -13.11 12.78
C ASP A 458 -15.60 -12.40 13.66
N LYS A 459 -15.65 -11.06 13.78
CA LYS A 459 -14.67 -10.27 14.53
C LYS A 459 -13.26 -10.55 14.03
N GLN A 460 -13.04 -10.42 12.72
CA GLN A 460 -11.75 -10.72 12.07
C GLN A 460 -11.31 -9.58 11.16
N VAL A 461 -9.99 -9.34 11.10
CA VAL A 461 -9.43 -8.33 10.17
C VAL A 461 -9.51 -8.88 8.75
N MET A 462 -10.37 -8.28 7.92
CA MET A 462 -10.51 -8.62 6.51
C MET A 462 -9.38 -8.04 5.68
N ARG A 463 -8.99 -6.80 6.00
CA ARG A 463 -7.94 -6.06 5.31
C ARG A 463 -7.28 -5.06 6.26
N LEU A 464 -5.98 -4.90 6.09
CA LEU A 464 -5.19 -3.84 6.71
C LEU A 464 -4.30 -3.20 5.64
N GLU A 465 -4.40 -1.88 5.49
CA GLU A 465 -3.41 -1.09 4.77
C GLU A 465 -2.70 -0.17 5.76
N ALA A 466 -1.37 -0.19 5.80
CA ALA A 466 -0.59 0.71 6.63
C ALA A 466 0.63 1.24 5.88
N ARG A 467 0.99 2.50 6.12
CA ARG A 467 2.19 3.12 5.55
C ARG A 467 2.79 4.15 6.49
N LEU A 468 4.07 4.43 6.29
CA LEU A 468 4.79 5.49 6.96
C LEU A 468 4.40 6.85 6.35
N ALA A 469 3.77 7.70 7.17
CA ALA A 469 3.54 9.10 6.83
C ALA A 469 4.86 9.90 6.86
N GLU A 470 5.81 9.49 7.71
CA GLU A 470 7.10 10.14 7.88
C GLU A 470 8.26 9.13 7.89
N SER A 471 9.48 9.62 7.65
CA SER A 471 10.67 8.77 7.71
C SER A 471 10.88 8.18 9.10
N PHE A 472 11.19 6.89 9.16
CA PHE A 472 11.61 6.22 10.38
C PHE A 472 13.12 5.97 10.32
N LYS A 473 13.86 6.49 11.30
CA LYS A 473 15.33 6.38 11.40
C LYS A 473 15.69 5.50 12.58
N MET A 474 16.33 4.37 12.30
CA MET A 474 16.89 3.50 13.33
C MET A 474 18.31 3.97 13.69
N ALA A 475 18.60 4.11 14.99
CA ALA A 475 19.90 4.57 15.50
C ALA A 475 20.38 5.87 14.81
N GLY A 476 19.51 6.89 14.74
CA GLY A 476 19.84 8.18 14.11
C GLY A 476 19.94 8.14 12.57
N GLY A 477 19.68 6.99 11.94
CA GLY A 477 19.81 6.80 10.48
C GLY A 477 21.18 6.26 10.06
N LEU A 478 22.05 5.92 11.01
CA LEU A 478 23.37 5.32 10.76
C LEU A 478 23.27 3.86 10.30
N LEU A 479 22.23 3.13 10.76
CA LEU A 479 21.99 1.72 10.40
C LEU A 479 20.91 1.55 9.33
N LEU A 480 19.72 2.12 9.55
CA LEU A 480 18.55 1.90 8.70
C LEU A 480 17.64 3.12 8.70
N SER A 481 17.20 3.56 7.52
CA SER A 481 16.11 4.53 7.38
C SER A 481 15.05 3.99 6.44
N LEU A 482 13.81 3.93 6.91
CA LEU A 482 12.63 3.71 6.09
C LEU A 482 12.12 5.05 5.58
N ARG A 483 11.87 5.15 4.27
CA ARG A 483 11.36 6.37 3.64
C ARG A 483 9.84 6.50 3.81
N PRO A 484 9.29 7.73 3.76
CA PRO A 484 7.86 7.94 3.63
C PRO A 484 7.27 7.11 2.48
N GLY A 485 6.04 6.64 2.66
CA GLY A 485 5.34 5.78 1.71
C GLY A 485 5.73 4.29 1.78
N ALA A 486 6.77 3.92 2.54
CA ALA A 486 7.00 2.51 2.85
C ALA A 486 5.81 1.95 3.62
N GLY A 487 5.31 0.78 3.25
CA GLY A 487 4.06 0.27 3.77
C GLY A 487 3.77 -1.16 3.37
N PHE A 488 2.68 -1.67 3.94
CA PHE A 488 2.21 -3.01 3.69
C PHE A 488 0.68 -3.05 3.55
N VAL A 489 0.23 -4.07 2.85
CA VAL A 489 -1.18 -4.43 2.70
C VAL A 489 -1.30 -5.90 3.06
N ILE A 490 -2.35 -6.25 3.80
CA ILE A 490 -2.74 -7.64 4.05
C ILE A 490 -4.23 -7.76 3.79
N GLU A 491 -4.63 -8.85 3.15
CA GLU A 491 -6.02 -9.28 3.03
C GLU A 491 -6.15 -10.71 3.53
N GLN A 492 -7.26 -10.99 4.20
CA GLN A 492 -7.69 -12.33 4.54
C GLN A 492 -9.00 -12.66 3.83
N THR A 493 -9.29 -13.94 3.67
CA THR A 493 -10.57 -14.42 3.16
C THR A 493 -11.10 -15.53 4.06
N ARG A 494 -12.42 -15.55 4.22
CA ARG A 494 -13.10 -16.53 5.05
C ARG A 494 -13.30 -17.82 4.25
N MET A 495 -12.91 -18.96 4.81
CA MET A 495 -13.21 -20.30 4.31
C MET A 495 -14.64 -20.70 4.69
N GLU A 496 -15.17 -21.77 4.09
CA GLU A 496 -16.53 -22.26 4.37
C GLU A 496 -16.71 -22.59 5.86
N GLU A 497 -15.70 -23.22 6.45
CA GLU A 497 -15.64 -23.67 7.85
C GLU A 497 -15.43 -22.53 8.86
N GLY A 498 -15.45 -21.27 8.40
CA GLY A 498 -15.32 -20.07 9.23
C GLY A 498 -13.89 -19.69 9.62
N VAL A 499 -12.89 -20.37 9.08
CA VAL A 499 -11.47 -20.03 9.28
C VAL A 499 -11.09 -18.88 8.35
N TRP A 500 -10.38 -17.89 8.88
CA TRP A 500 -9.83 -16.79 8.08
C TRP A 500 -8.39 -17.08 7.71
N LEU A 501 -8.10 -17.12 6.42
CA LEU A 501 -6.78 -17.41 5.87
C LEU A 501 -6.26 -16.23 5.03
N PRO A 502 -4.93 -16.02 4.94
CA PRO A 502 -4.38 -14.92 4.17
C PRO A 502 -4.68 -15.13 2.69
N ARG A 503 -5.01 -14.05 1.97
CA ARG A 503 -5.31 -14.03 0.53
C ARG A 503 -4.24 -13.27 -0.24
N LEU A 504 -3.82 -12.12 0.29
CA LEU A 504 -2.86 -11.22 -0.34
C LEU A 504 -2.02 -10.55 0.74
N ALA A 505 -0.72 -10.40 0.50
CA ALA A 505 0.12 -9.48 1.22
C ALA A 505 1.03 -8.74 0.24
N GLN A 506 1.11 -7.42 0.37
CA GLN A 506 2.03 -6.61 -0.42
C GLN A 506 2.93 -5.83 0.52
N VAL A 507 4.23 -5.88 0.28
CA VAL A 507 5.24 -5.19 1.08
C VAL A 507 6.07 -4.32 0.16
N ASN A 508 6.10 -3.03 0.49
CA ASN A 508 6.84 -2.02 -0.27
C ASN A 508 7.71 -1.24 0.70
N LEU A 509 8.99 -1.58 0.79
CA LEU A 509 9.94 -0.93 1.69
C LEU A 509 11.02 -0.24 0.88
N SER A 510 11.16 1.07 1.08
CA SER A 510 12.32 1.82 0.61
C SER A 510 13.30 2.03 1.76
N VAL A 511 14.43 1.33 1.68
CA VAL A 511 15.45 1.30 2.72
C VAL A 511 16.67 2.11 2.28
N LYS A 512 17.15 2.98 3.17
CA LYS A 512 18.46 3.61 3.04
C LYS A 512 19.36 3.12 4.18
N VAL A 513 20.53 2.59 3.82
CA VAL A 513 21.62 2.24 4.75
C VAL A 513 22.75 3.26 4.52
N LEU A 514 23.28 3.85 5.59
CA LEU A 514 24.45 4.72 5.48
C LEU A 514 25.67 3.85 5.09
N LEU A 515 26.55 4.33 4.20
CA LEU A 515 27.80 3.70 3.75
C LEU A 515 27.74 2.63 2.63
N PHE A 516 26.62 1.94 2.37
CA PHE A 516 26.59 0.83 1.38
C PHE A 516 25.63 1.01 0.20
N GLY A 517 24.96 2.18 0.10
CA GLY A 517 23.82 2.33 -0.80
C GLY A 517 22.58 1.64 -0.23
N GLY A 518 21.40 2.23 -0.46
CA GLY A 518 20.13 1.65 -0.02
C GLY A 518 19.66 0.51 -0.91
N GLY A 519 18.52 -0.09 -0.55
CA GLY A 519 17.82 -1.10 -1.35
C GLY A 519 16.31 -0.91 -1.24
N ASP A 520 15.58 -1.46 -2.20
CA ASP A 520 14.11 -1.47 -2.17
C ASP A 520 13.63 -2.92 -2.13
N VAL A 521 12.71 -3.21 -1.21
CA VAL A 521 12.01 -4.49 -1.13
C VAL A 521 10.62 -4.26 -1.67
N ASN A 522 10.32 -4.85 -2.82
CA ASN A 522 8.97 -4.96 -3.36
C ASN A 522 8.64 -6.45 -3.44
N ARG A 523 7.66 -6.86 -2.63
CA ARG A 523 7.22 -8.25 -2.54
C ARG A 523 5.70 -8.32 -2.54
N THR A 524 5.16 -9.21 -3.36
CA THR A 524 3.75 -9.62 -3.33
C THR A 524 3.68 -11.09 -2.96
N LEU A 525 2.79 -11.43 -2.04
CA LEU A 525 2.44 -12.79 -1.66
C LEU A 525 0.95 -12.98 -1.97
N GLU A 526 0.64 -14.02 -2.73
CA GLU A 526 -0.74 -14.38 -3.10
C GLU A 526 -0.98 -15.82 -2.64
N TRP A 527 -2.12 -16.08 -2.02
CA TRP A 527 -2.50 -17.41 -1.56
C TRP A 527 -3.74 -17.90 -2.32
N SER A 528 -3.72 -19.17 -2.70
CA SER A 528 -4.77 -19.84 -3.49
C SER A 528 -4.90 -21.31 -3.12
N ASP A 529 -5.87 -22.00 -3.72
CA ASP A 529 -5.99 -23.47 -3.69
C ASP A 529 -6.02 -24.07 -2.28
N TYR A 530 -6.80 -23.47 -1.38
CA TYR A 530 -6.97 -23.96 -0.02
C TYR A 530 -7.64 -25.33 0.00
N LYS A 531 -7.02 -26.27 0.70
CA LYS A 531 -7.50 -27.63 0.94
C LYS A 531 -7.64 -27.83 2.43
N HIS A 532 -8.84 -28.18 2.89
CA HIS A 532 -9.14 -28.51 4.29
C HIS A 532 -8.92 -30.00 4.55
N PHE A 533 -8.46 -30.35 5.75
CA PHE A 533 -8.29 -31.72 6.21
C PHE A 533 -9.03 -31.96 7.52
N LYS A 534 -9.53 -33.18 7.72
CA LYS A 534 -10.15 -33.61 9.00
C LYS A 534 -9.07 -33.91 10.04
N GLY A 535 -8.32 -32.91 10.47
CA GLY A 535 -7.20 -33.05 11.42
C GLY A 535 -6.12 -31.99 11.21
N ASP A 536 -4.99 -32.11 11.90
CA ASP A 536 -3.80 -31.33 11.58
C ASP A 536 -3.17 -31.86 10.29
N VAL A 537 -2.49 -30.98 9.53
CA VAL A 537 -1.76 -31.31 8.27
C VAL A 537 -0.77 -32.48 8.37
N GLY A 538 -0.47 -33.00 9.57
CA GLY A 538 0.31 -34.23 9.75
C GLY A 538 -0.30 -35.48 9.09
N GLU A 539 -1.59 -35.48 8.77
CA GLU A 539 -2.25 -36.58 8.02
C GLU A 539 -2.22 -36.39 6.48
N TYR A 540 -1.56 -35.34 5.99
CA TYR A 540 -1.46 -35.05 4.55
C TYR A 540 -0.41 -35.91 3.85
N THR A 541 -0.84 -36.71 2.86
CA THR A 541 0.06 -37.42 1.95
C THR A 541 0.55 -36.47 0.85
N LEU A 542 1.86 -36.30 0.72
CA LEU A 542 2.48 -35.53 -0.35
C LEU A 542 2.10 -36.11 -1.72
N GLU A 543 1.19 -35.46 -2.43
CA GLU A 543 0.90 -35.82 -3.82
C GLU A 543 2.12 -35.48 -4.71
N ALA A 544 2.40 -36.35 -5.68
CA ALA A 544 3.39 -36.08 -6.72
C ALA A 544 2.94 -34.84 -7.54
N PRO A 545 3.88 -33.96 -7.94
CA PRO A 545 3.52 -32.73 -8.65
C PRO A 545 2.73 -33.06 -9.92
N LYS A 546 1.49 -32.55 -10.02
CA LYS A 546 0.76 -32.54 -11.28
C LYS A 546 1.51 -31.61 -12.24
N ALA A 547 1.78 -32.08 -13.46
CA ALA A 547 2.35 -31.26 -14.50
C ALA A 547 1.44 -30.04 -14.73
N VAL A 548 2.00 -28.83 -14.55
CA VAL A 548 1.31 -27.59 -14.88
C VAL A 548 1.23 -27.54 -16.40
N GLU A 549 0.02 -27.63 -16.96
CA GLU A 549 -0.18 -27.37 -18.38
C GLU A 549 0.24 -25.92 -18.68
N PRO A 550 1.05 -25.68 -19.72
CA PRO A 550 1.45 -24.33 -20.07
C PRO A 550 0.21 -23.51 -20.44
N GLU A 551 0.03 -22.36 -19.77
CA GLU A 551 -0.95 -21.34 -20.16
C GLU A 551 -0.77 -21.03 -21.66
N LYS A 552 -1.81 -21.32 -22.45
CA LYS A 552 -1.89 -20.86 -23.83
C LYS A 552 -1.91 -19.33 -23.78
N LYS A 553 -0.84 -18.70 -24.27
CA LYS A 553 -0.80 -17.25 -24.46
C LYS A 553 -1.99 -16.80 -25.33
N PRO A 554 -2.68 -15.71 -24.97
CA PRO A 554 -3.62 -15.05 -25.88
C PRO A 554 -2.92 -14.50 -27.11
#